data_AF-A0A5C8NI52-F1
#
_entry.id   AF-A0A5C8NI52-F1
#
_cell.length_a   1.000
_cell.length_b   1.000
_cell.length_c   1.000
_cell.angle_alpha   90.00
_cell.angle_beta   90.00
_cell.angle_gamma   90.00
#
_symmetry.space_group_name_H-M   'P 1'
#
loop_
_entity.id
_entity.type
_entity.pdbx_description
1 polymer ?
#
loop_
_entity_poly.entity_id
_entity_poly.type
_entity_poly.pdbx_seq_one_letter_code
_entity_poly.pdbx_strand_id
1 'polypeptide(L)'
;MVNGTAELAGVGGVAFETTGRGPYLVVVPGWLSHLQLGWAVPVERTFFDALAQGRTLVRYDRPGCGLSDAYDGPRTMELELDTVSAVVDALGAADVELFGFSMGAPVAAQWAADHPDVVSKLVLYGGWAQGSAIGDEASRHHVLGVLGASWGLGSDLLTSVFAPDADAGTREALTRYQRAASSAETAVALLQLAYDLDVRPALPRVQAPTLVLHRRDDRAAPLEQGRALAGAIPGAQLVELEGRSHLPAIGDADAVVAEVRRFLGLPAVRRDVPSGLTARQAEVAALVAEGLPNREIAERLGITERSAESHLERIRLRLGFRSRAQVAAWYVATHPTK
;
A
#
# COMPACT_ATOMS: atom_id res chain seq x y z
N MET A 1 11.44 8.98 3.46
CA MET A 1 11.93 10.33 3.08
C MET A 1 12.55 10.15 1.71
N VAL A 2 12.11 10.93 0.73
CA VAL A 2 12.64 10.88 -0.64
C VAL A 2 14.15 11.04 -0.59
N ASN A 3 14.84 10.12 -1.25
CA ASN A 3 16.30 10.11 -1.27
C ASN A 3 16.87 9.89 -2.68
N GLY A 4 16.03 9.91 -3.71
CA GLY A 4 16.45 9.90 -5.11
C GLY A 4 15.42 10.53 -6.04
N THR A 5 15.91 10.97 -7.20
CA THR A 5 15.12 11.39 -8.35
C THR A 5 15.69 10.70 -9.58
N ALA A 6 14.85 10.02 -10.34
CA ALA A 6 15.20 9.45 -11.64
C ALA A 6 14.78 10.43 -12.74
N GLU A 7 15.65 10.67 -13.72
CA GLU A 7 15.35 11.57 -14.83
C GLU A 7 14.64 10.81 -15.95
N LEU A 8 13.44 11.26 -16.33
CA LEU A 8 12.68 10.70 -17.44
C LEU A 8 12.62 11.70 -18.60
N ALA A 9 13.26 11.36 -19.72
CA ALA A 9 13.42 12.25 -20.86
C ALA A 9 12.07 12.74 -21.41
N GLY A 10 11.92 14.06 -21.55
CA GLY A 10 10.69 14.69 -22.05
C GLY A 10 9.54 14.75 -21.04
N VAL A 11 9.74 14.25 -19.80
CA VAL A 11 8.74 14.26 -18.73
C VAL A 11 9.21 15.08 -17.54
N GLY A 12 10.36 14.75 -16.96
CA GLY A 12 10.91 15.41 -15.76
C GLY A 12 11.39 14.40 -14.71
N GLY A 13 11.59 14.90 -13.49
CA GLY A 13 12.07 14.12 -12.35
C GLY A 13 11.00 13.22 -11.74
N VAL A 14 11.33 11.93 -11.61
CA VAL A 14 10.53 10.91 -10.90
C VAL A 14 11.12 10.71 -9.51
N ALA A 15 10.44 11.21 -8.48
CA ALA A 15 10.86 11.05 -7.10
C ALA A 15 10.72 9.60 -6.64
N PHE A 16 11.77 9.07 -6.03
CA PHE A 16 11.75 7.75 -5.42
C PHE A 16 12.41 7.74 -4.04
N GLU A 17 12.09 6.71 -3.27
CA GLU A 17 12.72 6.45 -1.99
C GLU A 17 13.08 4.98 -1.84
N THR A 18 14.12 4.72 -1.06
CA THR A 18 14.55 3.37 -0.69
C THR A 18 14.43 3.15 0.81
N THR A 19 13.89 2.01 1.25
CA THR A 19 13.83 1.60 2.66
C THR A 19 14.34 0.17 2.83
N GLY A 20 15.11 -0.08 3.88
CA GLY A 20 15.65 -1.41 4.18
C GLY A 20 17.02 -1.68 3.55
N ARG A 21 17.41 -2.95 3.51
CA ARG A 21 18.68 -3.45 2.97
C ARG A 21 18.48 -4.87 2.42
N GLY A 22 19.11 -5.17 1.29
CA GLY A 22 19.03 -6.46 0.60
C GLY A 22 18.79 -6.28 -0.90
N PRO A 23 18.40 -7.34 -1.62
CA PRO A 23 17.94 -7.24 -3.02
C PRO A 23 16.85 -6.18 -3.20
N TYR A 24 16.80 -5.54 -4.36
CA TYR A 24 15.81 -4.51 -4.66
C TYR A 24 14.42 -5.12 -4.87
N LEU A 25 13.42 -4.56 -4.20
CA LEU A 25 12.02 -4.83 -4.44
C LEU A 25 11.35 -3.52 -4.87
N VAL A 26 11.11 -3.35 -6.17
CA VAL A 26 10.50 -2.14 -6.72
C VAL A 26 8.98 -2.26 -6.68
N VAL A 27 8.35 -1.31 -6.01
CA VAL A 27 6.89 -1.22 -5.91
C VAL A 27 6.37 -0.41 -7.09
N VAL A 28 5.64 -1.06 -7.99
CA VAL A 28 4.89 -0.39 -9.04
C VAL A 28 3.54 0.01 -8.44
N PRO A 29 3.30 1.32 -8.21
CA PRO A 29 2.20 1.76 -7.35
C PRO A 29 0.83 1.49 -7.97
N GLY A 30 -0.24 1.67 -7.19
CA GLY A 30 -1.60 1.76 -7.75
C GLY A 30 -1.79 3.03 -8.59
N TRP A 31 -3.05 3.43 -8.82
CA TRP A 31 -3.36 4.54 -9.73
C TRP A 31 -2.80 5.91 -9.33
N LEU A 32 -2.78 6.26 -8.04
CA LEU A 32 -2.20 7.49 -7.48
C LEU A 32 -1.11 7.16 -6.45
N SER A 33 -0.06 7.98 -6.43
CA SER A 33 1.14 7.79 -5.60
C SER A 33 1.50 9.08 -4.84
N HIS A 34 1.82 8.96 -3.55
CA HIS A 34 2.46 10.04 -2.80
C HIS A 34 3.35 9.48 -1.68
N LEU A 35 4.67 9.53 -1.83
CA LEU A 35 5.62 8.89 -0.91
C LEU A 35 5.47 9.36 0.55
N GLN A 36 5.51 10.68 0.78
CA GLN A 36 5.43 11.24 2.13
C GLN A 36 4.08 10.99 2.82
N LEU A 37 2.97 11.20 2.11
CA LEU A 37 1.64 11.00 2.69
C LEU A 37 1.33 9.51 2.90
N GLY A 38 1.81 8.63 2.03
CA GLY A 38 1.69 7.18 2.23
C GLY A 38 2.35 6.73 3.54
N TRP A 39 3.54 7.24 3.87
CA TRP A 39 4.18 6.96 5.18
C TRP A 39 3.42 7.53 6.38
N ALA A 40 2.69 8.63 6.19
CA ALA A 40 1.87 9.19 7.24
C ALA A 40 0.68 8.28 7.59
N VAL A 41 0.19 7.48 6.63
CA VAL A 41 -0.87 6.48 6.85
C VAL A 41 -0.28 5.27 7.62
N PRO A 42 -0.69 5.01 8.88
CA PRO A 42 -0.04 3.99 9.71
C PRO A 42 -0.07 2.58 9.09
N VAL A 43 -1.20 2.17 8.51
CA VAL A 43 -1.36 0.84 7.90
C VAL A 43 -0.48 0.64 6.67
N GLU A 44 -0.32 1.65 5.81
CA GLU A 44 0.61 1.58 4.67
C GLU A 44 2.06 1.52 5.14
N ARG A 45 2.43 2.35 6.11
CA ARG A 45 3.76 2.31 6.72
C ARG A 45 4.08 0.93 7.27
N THR A 46 3.20 0.34 8.07
CA THR A 46 3.41 -1.00 8.63
C THR A 46 3.54 -2.05 7.54
N PHE A 47 2.72 -1.97 6.49
CA PHE A 47 2.79 -2.88 5.35
C PHE A 47 4.14 -2.79 4.62
N PHE A 48 4.56 -1.58 4.25
CA PHE A 48 5.82 -1.38 3.52
C PHE A 48 7.06 -1.63 4.38
N ASP A 49 7.04 -1.28 5.68
CA ASP A 49 8.10 -1.63 6.63
C ASP A 49 8.28 -3.16 6.70
N ALA A 50 7.17 -3.91 6.70
CA ALA A 50 7.21 -5.36 6.74
C ALA A 50 7.77 -5.97 5.44
N LEU A 51 7.50 -5.38 4.28
CA LEU A 51 8.11 -5.80 3.01
C LEU A 51 9.60 -5.44 2.92
N ALA A 52 10.00 -4.30 3.49
CA ALA A 52 11.40 -3.85 3.50
C ALA A 52 12.32 -4.71 4.38
N GLN A 53 11.80 -5.54 5.30
CA GLN A 53 12.64 -6.41 6.12
C GLN A 53 13.32 -7.51 5.27
N GLY A 54 14.61 -7.32 4.96
CA GLY A 54 15.40 -8.23 4.12
C GLY A 54 15.42 -7.86 2.63
N ARG A 55 14.89 -6.67 2.29
CA ARG A 55 14.91 -6.08 0.94
C ARG A 55 15.26 -4.61 0.99
N THR A 56 15.74 -4.10 -0.12
CA THR A 56 15.76 -2.65 -0.38
C THR A 56 14.48 -2.32 -1.12
N LEU A 57 13.42 -1.97 -0.38
CA LEU A 57 12.13 -1.61 -0.95
C LEU A 57 12.26 -0.26 -1.64
N VAL A 58 11.90 -0.18 -2.92
CA VAL A 58 11.91 1.05 -3.72
C VAL A 58 10.48 1.45 -4.01
N ARG A 59 10.09 2.65 -3.63
CA ARG A 59 8.79 3.24 -3.96
C ARG A 59 9.04 4.52 -4.74
N TYR A 60 8.18 4.83 -5.70
CA TYR A 60 8.26 6.07 -6.46
C TYR A 60 6.88 6.71 -6.63
N ASP A 61 6.89 8.00 -6.91
CA ASP A 61 5.70 8.72 -7.32
C ASP A 61 5.63 8.80 -8.86
N ARG A 62 4.47 8.48 -9.45
CA ARG A 62 4.22 8.60 -10.90
C ARG A 62 4.41 10.05 -11.34
N PRO A 63 4.79 10.31 -12.60
CA PRO A 63 4.77 11.66 -13.17
C PRO A 63 3.44 12.37 -12.90
N GLY A 64 3.45 13.63 -12.48
CA GLY A 64 2.25 14.38 -12.10
C GLY A 64 1.57 13.93 -10.80
N CYS A 65 2.23 13.07 -10.01
CA CYS A 65 1.76 12.66 -8.69
C CYS A 65 2.79 12.94 -7.60
N GLY A 66 2.29 13.24 -6.40
CA GLY A 66 3.09 13.29 -5.17
C GLY A 66 4.27 14.26 -5.27
N LEU A 67 5.48 13.72 -5.18
CA LEU A 67 6.73 14.49 -5.17
C LEU A 67 7.49 14.45 -6.52
N SER A 68 6.95 13.77 -7.52
CA SER A 68 7.49 13.82 -8.89
C SER A 68 7.04 15.09 -9.59
N ASP A 69 7.76 15.48 -10.64
CA ASP A 69 7.45 16.67 -11.41
C ASP A 69 6.05 16.62 -12.00
N ALA A 70 5.43 17.80 -12.17
CA ALA A 70 4.17 17.94 -12.87
C ALA A 70 4.30 17.44 -14.31
N TYR A 71 3.25 16.80 -14.82
CA TYR A 71 3.22 16.30 -16.18
C TYR A 71 1.80 16.42 -16.74
N ASP A 72 1.68 17.21 -17.82
CA ASP A 72 0.41 17.54 -18.48
C ASP A 72 0.19 16.74 -19.77
N GLY A 73 1.11 15.83 -20.11
CA GLY A 73 1.00 14.98 -21.30
C GLY A 73 0.02 13.82 -21.12
N PRO A 74 -0.21 13.04 -22.19
CA PRO A 74 -1.12 11.90 -22.14
C PRO A 74 -0.63 10.82 -21.17
N ARG A 75 -1.58 10.19 -20.47
CA ARG A 75 -1.33 9.01 -19.63
C ARG A 75 -1.40 7.77 -20.51
N THR A 76 -0.28 7.08 -20.67
CA THR A 76 -0.14 5.92 -21.56
C THR A 76 0.59 4.79 -20.88
N MET A 77 0.42 3.57 -21.39
CA MET A 77 1.22 2.43 -20.95
C MET A 77 2.72 2.66 -21.13
N GLU A 78 3.11 3.28 -22.24
CA GLU A 78 4.52 3.59 -22.56
C GLU A 78 5.15 4.51 -21.51
N LEU A 79 4.46 5.58 -21.11
CA LEU A 79 4.91 6.45 -20.02
C LEU A 79 5.15 5.67 -18.72
N GLU A 80 4.28 4.71 -18.42
CA GLU A 80 4.38 3.91 -17.21
C GLU A 80 5.55 2.92 -17.25
N LEU A 81 5.79 2.30 -18.40
CA LEU A 81 6.93 1.43 -18.62
C LEU A 81 8.24 2.23 -18.55
N ASP A 82 8.31 3.38 -19.20
CA ASP A 82 9.49 4.26 -19.18
C ASP A 82 9.76 4.80 -17.77
N THR A 83 8.71 5.07 -16.98
CA THR A 83 8.85 5.47 -15.58
C THR A 83 9.48 4.35 -14.75
N VAL A 84 9.04 3.09 -14.91
CA VAL A 84 9.65 1.94 -14.22
C VAL A 84 11.11 1.78 -14.66
N SER A 85 11.40 1.89 -15.95
CA SER A 85 12.77 1.82 -16.48
C SER A 85 13.67 2.90 -15.88
N ALA A 86 13.22 4.17 -15.88
CA ALA A 86 13.99 5.27 -15.30
C ALA A 86 14.31 5.04 -13.82
N VAL A 87 13.34 4.55 -13.04
CA VAL A 87 13.57 4.22 -11.62
C VAL A 87 14.55 3.07 -11.48
N VAL A 88 14.40 1.98 -12.22
CA VAL A 88 15.31 0.81 -12.16
C VAL A 88 16.74 1.19 -12.59
N ASP A 89 16.87 1.96 -13.68
CA ASP A 89 18.16 2.44 -14.17
C ASP A 89 18.87 3.33 -13.14
N ALA A 90 18.12 4.20 -12.45
CA ALA A 90 18.67 5.06 -11.39
C ALA A 90 19.19 4.26 -10.18
N LEU A 91 18.72 3.03 -9.97
CA LEU A 91 19.26 2.14 -8.93
C LEU A 91 20.61 1.51 -9.34
N GLY A 92 20.92 1.46 -10.63
CA GLY A 92 22.09 0.75 -11.17
C GLY A 92 22.09 -0.75 -10.85
N ALA A 93 20.90 -1.34 -10.65
CA ALA A 93 20.74 -2.74 -10.28
C ALA A 93 20.83 -3.65 -11.51
N ALA A 94 21.52 -4.80 -11.37
CA ALA A 94 21.58 -5.80 -12.44
C ALA A 94 20.25 -6.56 -12.59
N ASP A 95 19.59 -6.84 -11.47
CA ASP A 95 18.27 -7.44 -11.39
C ASP A 95 17.43 -6.78 -10.28
N VAL A 96 16.12 -6.89 -10.40
CA VAL A 96 15.15 -6.43 -9.40
C VAL A 96 14.03 -7.46 -9.21
N GLU A 97 13.41 -7.44 -8.04
CA GLU A 97 12.11 -8.04 -7.80
C GLU A 97 11.04 -6.95 -7.98
N LEU A 98 9.87 -7.29 -8.52
CA LEU A 98 8.76 -6.34 -8.71
C LEU A 98 7.57 -6.71 -7.82
N PHE A 99 6.97 -5.70 -7.18
CA PHE A 99 5.67 -5.79 -6.54
C PHE A 99 4.72 -4.76 -7.17
N GLY A 100 3.87 -5.20 -8.10
CA GLY A 100 2.83 -4.39 -8.70
C GLY A 100 1.49 -4.60 -8.01
N PHE A 101 0.79 -3.52 -7.65
CA PHE A 101 -0.55 -3.64 -7.08
C PHE A 101 -1.56 -2.74 -7.78
N SER A 102 -2.82 -3.20 -7.86
CA SER A 102 -3.89 -2.48 -8.57
C SER A 102 -3.44 -2.17 -10.01
N MET A 103 -3.55 -0.92 -10.47
CA MET A 103 -3.07 -0.47 -11.79
C MET A 103 -1.59 -0.75 -12.03
N GLY A 104 -0.77 -0.83 -10.98
CA GLY A 104 0.64 -1.20 -11.10
C GLY A 104 0.87 -2.66 -11.46
N ALA A 105 -0.10 -3.55 -11.23
CA ALA A 105 0.03 -4.97 -11.57
C ALA A 105 0.13 -5.24 -13.08
N PRO A 106 -0.78 -4.73 -13.95
CA PRO A 106 -0.60 -4.87 -15.40
C PRO A 106 0.67 -4.19 -15.89
N VAL A 107 1.03 -3.01 -15.36
CA VAL A 107 2.28 -2.31 -15.70
C VAL A 107 3.50 -3.19 -15.38
N ALA A 108 3.58 -3.74 -14.17
CA ALA A 108 4.67 -4.62 -13.75
C ALA A 108 4.74 -5.91 -14.59
N ALA A 109 3.59 -6.48 -14.96
CA ALA A 109 3.53 -7.69 -15.79
C ALA A 109 4.04 -7.44 -17.21
N GLN A 110 3.63 -6.34 -17.84
CA GLN A 110 4.15 -5.94 -19.15
C GLN A 110 5.65 -5.65 -19.08
N TRP A 111 6.09 -4.87 -18.08
CA TRP A 111 7.51 -4.55 -17.94
C TRP A 111 8.35 -5.81 -17.74
N ALA A 112 7.88 -6.77 -16.92
CA ALA A 112 8.56 -8.06 -16.76
C ALA A 112 8.60 -8.91 -18.04
N ALA A 113 7.59 -8.78 -18.91
CA ALA A 113 7.59 -9.44 -20.22
C ALA A 113 8.58 -8.81 -21.21
N ASP A 114 8.81 -7.50 -21.10
CA ASP A 114 9.72 -6.74 -21.97
C ASP A 114 11.17 -6.76 -21.46
N HIS A 115 11.37 -7.01 -20.16
CA HIS A 115 12.68 -7.07 -19.50
C HIS A 115 12.92 -8.41 -18.76
N PRO A 116 12.85 -9.57 -19.46
CA PRO A 116 12.92 -10.89 -18.81
C PRO A 116 14.25 -11.17 -18.10
N ASP A 117 15.35 -10.54 -18.53
CA ASP A 117 16.68 -10.71 -17.93
C ASP A 117 16.90 -9.86 -16.67
N VAL A 118 16.00 -8.90 -16.40
CA VAL A 118 16.13 -7.95 -15.28
C VAL A 118 15.20 -8.33 -14.12
N VAL A 119 14.06 -8.96 -14.38
CA VAL A 119 13.09 -9.33 -13.33
C VAL A 119 13.38 -10.72 -12.78
N SER A 120 13.88 -10.79 -11.55
CA SER A 120 14.16 -12.07 -10.88
C SER A 120 12.91 -12.72 -10.26
N LYS A 121 11.96 -11.92 -9.78
CA LYS A 121 10.64 -12.34 -9.26
C LYS A 121 9.58 -11.28 -9.50
N LEU A 122 8.36 -11.70 -9.80
CA LEU A 122 7.22 -10.83 -10.01
C LEU A 122 6.10 -11.15 -9.01
N VAL A 123 5.61 -10.13 -8.31
CA VAL A 123 4.47 -10.25 -7.41
C VAL A 123 3.39 -9.26 -7.81
N LEU A 124 2.17 -9.75 -7.97
CA LEU A 124 1.03 -8.99 -8.47
C LEU A 124 -0.11 -9.08 -7.46
N TYR A 125 -0.64 -7.95 -7.01
CA TYR A 125 -1.76 -7.90 -6.06
C TYR A 125 -2.95 -7.13 -6.64
N GLY A 126 -4.15 -7.71 -6.59
CA GLY A 126 -5.40 -7.02 -6.98
C GLY A 126 -5.35 -6.49 -8.43
N GLY A 127 -4.61 -7.17 -9.29
CA GLY A 127 -4.38 -6.77 -10.68
C GLY A 127 -5.42 -7.30 -11.65
N TRP A 128 -5.29 -6.92 -12.91
CA TRP A 128 -6.16 -7.41 -13.99
C TRP A 128 -5.38 -7.64 -15.27
N ALA A 129 -5.89 -8.56 -16.09
CA ALA A 129 -5.36 -8.79 -17.43
C ALA A 129 -5.95 -7.79 -18.46
N GLN A 130 -7.21 -7.37 -18.25
CA GLN A 130 -7.92 -6.44 -19.13
C GLN A 130 -8.75 -5.44 -18.30
N GLY A 131 -8.41 -4.15 -18.41
CA GLY A 131 -9.02 -3.07 -17.62
C GLY A 131 -10.50 -2.85 -17.93
N SER A 132 -10.91 -3.10 -19.17
CA SER A 132 -12.31 -2.94 -19.59
C SER A 132 -13.25 -3.94 -18.94
N ALA A 133 -12.72 -5.00 -18.31
CA ALA A 133 -13.48 -6.03 -17.62
C ALA A 133 -13.57 -5.80 -16.10
N ILE A 134 -13.00 -4.70 -15.58
CA ILE A 134 -13.13 -4.30 -14.18
C ILE A 134 -14.57 -3.89 -13.84
N GLY A 135 -15.30 -3.35 -14.81
CA GLY A 135 -16.70 -2.99 -14.68
C GLY A 135 -17.31 -2.71 -16.05
N ASP A 136 -18.64 -2.72 -16.14
CA ASP A 136 -19.33 -2.38 -17.38
C ASP A 136 -19.04 -0.93 -17.81
N GLU A 137 -19.20 -0.64 -19.11
CA GLU A 137 -18.90 0.67 -19.69
C GLU A 137 -19.68 1.82 -19.02
N ALA A 138 -20.95 1.60 -18.66
CA ALA A 138 -21.77 2.64 -18.06
C ALA A 138 -21.29 2.97 -16.63
N SER A 139 -20.95 1.95 -15.85
CA SER A 139 -20.36 2.09 -14.52
C SER A 139 -19.02 2.84 -14.58
N ARG A 140 -18.14 2.48 -15.52
CA ARG A 140 -16.84 3.16 -15.73
C ARG A 140 -17.02 4.63 -16.11
N HIS A 141 -17.88 4.92 -17.09
CA HIS A 141 -18.21 6.31 -17.46
C HIS A 141 -18.81 7.10 -16.32
N HIS A 142 -19.68 6.50 -15.51
CA HIS A 142 -20.29 7.18 -14.36
C HIS A 142 -19.24 7.57 -13.32
N VAL A 143 -18.34 6.65 -12.98
CA VAL A 143 -17.25 6.91 -12.02
C VAL A 143 -16.36 8.05 -12.52
N LEU A 144 -15.93 8.02 -13.79
CA LEU A 144 -15.12 9.09 -14.39
C LEU A 144 -15.87 10.44 -14.38
N GLY A 145 -17.17 10.43 -14.66
CA GLY A 145 -18.01 11.62 -14.60
C GLY A 145 -18.07 12.24 -13.20
N VAL A 146 -18.20 11.42 -12.15
CA VAL A 146 -18.17 11.90 -10.75
C VAL A 146 -16.80 12.51 -10.42
N LEU A 147 -15.70 11.86 -10.81
CA LEU A 147 -14.35 12.35 -10.57
C LEU A 147 -14.11 13.71 -11.23
N GLY A 148 -14.50 13.84 -12.51
CA GLY A 148 -14.35 15.08 -13.27
C GLY A 148 -15.24 16.21 -12.78
N ALA A 149 -16.46 15.91 -12.32
CA ALA A 149 -17.39 16.92 -11.82
C ALA A 149 -17.06 17.39 -10.39
N SER A 150 -16.55 16.51 -9.53
CA SER A 150 -16.20 16.84 -8.15
C SER A 150 -15.11 15.92 -7.62
N TRP A 151 -13.88 16.42 -7.58
CA TRP A 151 -12.76 15.63 -7.06
C TRP A 151 -12.91 15.27 -5.58
N GLY A 152 -13.57 16.11 -4.79
CA GLY A 152 -13.94 15.82 -3.40
C GLY A 152 -14.81 14.57 -3.30
N LEU A 153 -15.93 14.53 -4.02
CA LEU A 153 -16.86 13.39 -4.01
C LEU A 153 -16.26 12.16 -4.69
N GLY A 154 -15.54 12.34 -5.79
CA GLY A 154 -14.88 11.25 -6.52
C GLY A 154 -13.81 10.53 -5.68
N SER A 155 -12.95 11.30 -5.00
CA SER A 155 -11.95 10.71 -4.09
C SER A 155 -12.60 9.96 -2.92
N ASP A 156 -13.67 10.47 -2.32
CA ASP A 156 -14.39 9.78 -1.25
C ASP A 156 -15.09 8.49 -1.72
N LEU A 157 -15.69 8.52 -2.91
CA LEU A 157 -16.27 7.33 -3.55
C LEU A 157 -15.20 6.25 -3.76
N LEU A 158 -14.06 6.60 -4.36
CA LEU A 158 -12.99 5.65 -4.64
C LEU A 158 -12.31 5.14 -3.37
N THR A 159 -12.09 5.97 -2.35
CA THR A 159 -11.63 5.47 -1.04
C THR A 159 -12.60 4.44 -0.45
N SER A 160 -13.90 4.64 -0.63
CA SER A 160 -14.94 3.72 -0.15
C SER A 160 -14.95 2.39 -0.89
N VAL A 161 -14.66 2.41 -2.19
CA VAL A 161 -14.51 1.20 -3.01
C VAL A 161 -13.18 0.50 -2.72
N PHE A 162 -12.07 1.22 -2.63
CA PHE A 162 -10.74 0.63 -2.50
C PHE A 162 -10.39 0.18 -1.08
N ALA A 163 -10.91 0.89 -0.07
CA ALA A 163 -10.64 0.63 1.34
C ALA A 163 -11.95 0.48 2.14
N PRO A 164 -12.84 -0.48 1.79
CA PRO A 164 -14.11 -0.69 2.47
C PRO A 164 -13.94 -1.15 3.94
N ASP A 165 -12.77 -1.66 4.32
CA ASP A 165 -12.47 -2.12 5.69
C ASP A 165 -11.61 -1.13 6.48
N ALA A 166 -11.29 0.04 5.92
CA ALA A 166 -10.62 1.11 6.64
C ALA A 166 -11.53 1.73 7.70
N ASP A 167 -10.97 1.98 8.89
CA ASP A 167 -11.60 2.82 9.90
C ASP A 167 -11.74 4.28 9.40
N ALA A 168 -12.52 5.10 10.11
CA ALA A 168 -12.82 6.46 9.69
C ALA A 168 -11.56 7.36 9.57
N GLY A 169 -10.58 7.20 10.47
CA GLY A 169 -9.35 8.00 10.44
C GLY A 169 -8.43 7.59 9.30
N THR A 170 -8.29 6.29 9.06
CA THR A 170 -7.56 5.74 7.92
C THR A 170 -8.21 6.18 6.60
N ARG A 171 -9.55 6.12 6.51
CA ARG A 171 -10.31 6.58 5.35
C ARG A 171 -10.09 8.07 5.07
N GLU A 172 -10.16 8.92 6.10
CA GLU A 172 -9.88 10.35 5.96
C GLU A 172 -8.46 10.60 5.45
N ALA A 173 -7.47 9.87 5.99
CA ALA A 173 -6.08 9.97 5.57
C ALA A 173 -5.87 9.56 4.11
N LEU A 174 -6.47 8.45 3.67
CA LEU A 174 -6.40 7.95 2.28
C LEU A 174 -7.11 8.89 1.29
N THR A 175 -8.24 9.46 1.69
CA THR A 175 -8.94 10.48 0.91
C THR A 175 -8.07 11.74 0.76
N ARG A 176 -7.44 12.20 1.86
CA ARG A 176 -6.53 13.36 1.84
C ARG A 176 -5.30 13.08 0.97
N TYR A 177 -4.74 11.87 1.08
CA TYR A 177 -3.65 11.38 0.25
C TYR A 177 -4.01 11.50 -1.23
N GLN A 178 -5.18 11.00 -1.67
CA GLN A 178 -5.56 11.04 -3.09
C GLN A 178 -5.66 12.48 -3.61
N ARG A 179 -6.29 13.38 -2.84
CA ARG A 179 -6.45 14.79 -3.25
C ARG A 179 -5.15 15.58 -3.25
N ALA A 180 -4.21 15.22 -2.38
CA ALA A 180 -2.90 15.85 -2.35
C ALA A 180 -1.93 15.21 -3.35
N ALA A 181 -2.16 13.96 -3.76
CA ALA A 181 -1.32 13.27 -4.73
C ALA A 181 -1.41 13.93 -6.10
N SER A 182 -2.61 14.31 -6.57
CA SER A 182 -2.74 14.95 -7.89
C SER A 182 -4.05 15.72 -8.09
N SER A 183 -4.16 16.37 -9.25
CA SER A 183 -5.36 17.09 -9.70
C SER A 183 -6.49 16.14 -10.14
N ALA A 184 -7.68 16.70 -10.30
CA ALA A 184 -8.84 15.96 -10.79
C ALA A 184 -8.62 15.44 -12.22
N GLU A 185 -8.03 16.27 -13.08
CA GLU A 185 -7.75 15.97 -14.47
C GLU A 185 -6.78 14.79 -14.60
N THR A 186 -5.70 14.79 -13.80
CA THR A 186 -4.76 13.67 -13.77
C THR A 186 -5.39 12.41 -13.19
N ALA A 187 -6.18 12.52 -12.12
CA ALA A 187 -6.88 11.36 -11.56
C ALA A 187 -7.86 10.73 -12.55
N VAL A 188 -8.63 11.53 -13.30
CA VAL A 188 -9.51 11.06 -14.37
C VAL A 188 -8.70 10.36 -15.47
N ALA A 189 -7.61 10.97 -15.92
CA ALA A 189 -6.77 10.41 -16.97
C ALA A 189 -6.09 9.08 -16.57
N LEU A 190 -5.66 8.96 -15.31
CA LEU A 190 -5.06 7.73 -14.78
C LEU A 190 -6.11 6.64 -14.57
N LEU A 191 -7.32 6.97 -14.10
CA LEU A 191 -8.39 5.99 -13.99
C LEU A 191 -8.89 5.52 -15.37
N GLN A 192 -8.95 6.42 -16.35
CA GLN A 192 -9.24 6.08 -17.73
C GLN A 192 -8.17 5.12 -18.28
N LEU A 193 -6.88 5.44 -18.08
CA LEU A 193 -5.78 4.54 -18.43
C LEU A 193 -5.97 3.16 -17.80
N ALA A 194 -6.29 3.08 -16.50
CA ALA A 194 -6.52 1.81 -15.80
C ALA A 194 -7.59 0.93 -16.50
N TYR A 195 -8.65 1.55 -17.02
CA TYR A 195 -9.69 0.87 -17.79
C TYR A 195 -9.28 0.49 -19.22
N ASP A 196 -8.32 1.20 -19.80
CA ASP A 196 -7.84 0.97 -21.17
C ASP A 196 -6.69 -0.05 -21.24
N LEU A 197 -5.99 -0.29 -20.12
CA LEU A 197 -4.88 -1.25 -20.07
C LEU A 197 -5.33 -2.68 -20.45
N ASP A 198 -4.65 -3.27 -21.42
CA ASP A 198 -4.80 -4.68 -21.81
C ASP A 198 -3.42 -5.30 -21.98
N VAL A 199 -3.05 -6.18 -21.03
CA VAL A 199 -1.73 -6.79 -20.98
C VAL A 199 -1.74 -8.25 -21.40
N ARG A 200 -2.91 -8.80 -21.80
CA ARG A 200 -3.05 -10.19 -22.24
C ARG A 200 -2.01 -10.61 -23.30
N PRO A 201 -1.63 -9.77 -24.28
CA PRO A 201 -0.61 -10.14 -25.26
C PRO A 201 0.79 -10.33 -24.66
N ALA A 202 1.10 -9.69 -23.54
CA ALA A 202 2.40 -9.74 -22.90
C ALA A 202 2.54 -10.87 -21.86
N LEU A 203 1.45 -11.27 -21.21
CA LEU A 203 1.47 -12.26 -20.13
C LEU A 203 2.19 -13.58 -20.49
N PRO A 204 2.04 -14.17 -21.70
CA PRO A 204 2.75 -15.38 -22.08
C PRO A 204 4.28 -15.24 -22.19
N ARG A 205 4.79 -14.00 -22.29
CA ARG A 205 6.22 -13.70 -22.41
C ARG A 205 6.90 -13.47 -21.06
N VAL A 206 6.14 -13.37 -19.97
CA VAL A 206 6.70 -13.23 -18.62
C VAL A 206 7.47 -14.50 -18.26
N GLN A 207 8.79 -14.37 -18.03
CA GLN A 207 9.67 -15.48 -17.67
C GLN A 207 9.94 -15.58 -16.17
N ALA A 208 9.82 -14.45 -15.46
CA ALA A 208 10.05 -14.40 -14.03
C ALA A 208 9.06 -15.31 -13.27
N PRO A 209 9.51 -16.06 -12.26
CA PRO A 209 8.61 -16.69 -11.31
C PRO A 209 7.61 -15.65 -10.80
N THR A 210 6.32 -15.98 -10.88
CA THR A 210 5.25 -15.01 -10.60
C THR A 210 4.32 -15.49 -9.50
N LEU A 211 4.02 -14.62 -8.54
CA LEU A 211 2.94 -14.77 -7.56
C LEU A 211 1.83 -13.77 -7.86
N VAL A 212 0.60 -14.25 -7.92
CA VAL A 212 -0.62 -13.44 -8.05
C VAL A 212 -1.44 -13.60 -6.78
N LEU A 213 -1.72 -12.49 -6.11
CA LEU A 213 -2.52 -12.40 -4.90
C LEU A 213 -3.80 -11.63 -5.23
N HIS A 214 -4.96 -12.18 -4.87
CA HIS A 214 -6.23 -11.49 -5.11
C HIS A 214 -7.22 -11.79 -4.00
N ARG A 215 -7.97 -10.78 -3.56
CA ARG A 215 -9.02 -10.98 -2.55
C ARG A 215 -10.33 -11.43 -3.19
N ARG A 216 -11.01 -12.39 -2.56
CA ARG A 216 -12.21 -13.01 -3.12
C ARG A 216 -13.34 -12.04 -3.41
N ASP A 217 -13.54 -11.08 -2.52
CA ASP A 217 -14.62 -10.10 -2.62
C ASP A 217 -14.08 -8.68 -2.94
N ASP A 218 -12.93 -8.58 -3.62
CA ASP A 218 -12.34 -7.30 -4.00
C ASP A 218 -13.37 -6.40 -4.71
N ARG A 219 -13.67 -5.25 -4.10
CA ARG A 219 -14.73 -4.34 -4.55
C ARG A 219 -14.35 -3.50 -5.77
N ALA A 220 -13.08 -3.45 -6.13
CA ALA A 220 -12.58 -2.61 -7.20
C ALA A 220 -12.21 -3.42 -8.44
N ALA A 221 -11.59 -4.59 -8.28
CA ALA A 221 -11.19 -5.45 -9.38
C ALA A 221 -11.69 -6.90 -9.13
N PRO A 222 -12.57 -7.45 -9.99
CA PRO A 222 -13.13 -8.79 -9.80
C PRO A 222 -12.05 -9.88 -9.71
N LEU A 223 -12.27 -10.90 -8.88
CA LEU A 223 -11.35 -12.04 -8.72
C LEU A 223 -11.06 -12.75 -10.05
N GLU A 224 -12.03 -12.78 -10.96
CA GLU A 224 -11.90 -13.35 -12.29
C GLU A 224 -10.73 -12.72 -13.07
N GLN A 225 -10.44 -11.44 -12.84
CA GLN A 225 -9.30 -10.76 -13.46
C GLN A 225 -7.96 -11.21 -12.86
N GLY A 226 -7.90 -11.44 -11.54
CA GLY A 226 -6.73 -12.05 -10.90
C GLY A 226 -6.47 -13.48 -11.39
N ARG A 227 -7.53 -14.28 -11.54
CA ARG A 227 -7.47 -15.62 -12.15
C ARG A 227 -7.02 -15.59 -13.61
N ALA A 228 -7.56 -14.66 -14.41
CA ALA A 228 -7.17 -14.49 -15.81
C ALA A 228 -5.69 -14.09 -15.94
N LEU A 229 -5.22 -13.20 -15.07
CA LEU A 229 -3.83 -12.79 -15.04
C LEU A 229 -2.90 -13.96 -14.66
N ALA A 230 -3.22 -14.71 -13.61
CA ALA A 230 -2.45 -15.90 -13.22
C ALA A 230 -2.47 -17.01 -14.29
N GLY A 231 -3.62 -17.26 -14.90
CA GLY A 231 -3.77 -18.32 -15.92
C GLY A 231 -3.04 -18.04 -17.23
N ALA A 232 -2.73 -16.77 -17.52
CA ALA A 232 -2.04 -16.36 -18.74
C ALA A 232 -0.51 -16.21 -18.57
N ILE A 233 0.00 -16.21 -17.34
CA ILE A 233 1.44 -16.16 -17.04
C ILE A 233 1.96 -17.59 -16.82
N PRO A 234 2.95 -18.06 -17.61
CA PRO A 234 3.50 -19.40 -17.46
C PRO A 234 4.06 -19.64 -16.04
N GLY A 235 3.54 -20.67 -15.36
CA GLY A 235 4.03 -21.07 -14.04
C GLY A 235 3.67 -20.14 -12.88
N ALA A 236 2.77 -19.17 -13.08
CA ALA A 236 2.33 -18.30 -12.00
C ALA A 236 1.58 -19.08 -10.90
N GLN A 237 1.81 -18.68 -9.65
CA GLN A 237 1.07 -19.15 -8.48
C GLN A 237 -0.06 -18.18 -8.18
N LEU A 238 -1.30 -18.66 -8.11
CA LEU A 238 -2.42 -17.86 -7.62
C LEU A 238 -2.68 -18.18 -6.15
N VAL A 239 -2.79 -17.14 -5.32
CA VAL A 239 -3.28 -17.22 -3.96
C VAL A 239 -4.50 -16.32 -3.80
N GLU A 240 -5.65 -16.95 -3.57
CA GLU A 240 -6.89 -16.27 -3.25
C GLU A 240 -6.96 -16.01 -1.76
N LEU A 241 -7.12 -14.75 -1.38
CA LEU A 241 -7.19 -14.30 -0.01
C LEU A 241 -8.63 -13.95 0.38
N GLU A 242 -8.95 -14.13 1.65
CA GLU A 242 -10.23 -13.65 2.19
C GLU A 242 -10.26 -12.13 2.28
N GLY A 243 -11.46 -11.56 2.22
CA GLY A 243 -11.70 -10.12 2.37
C GLY A 243 -12.06 -9.41 1.07
N ARG A 244 -12.26 -8.10 1.19
CA ARG A 244 -12.90 -7.29 0.15
C ARG A 244 -12.18 -5.99 -0.21
N SER A 245 -11.08 -5.68 0.49
CA SER A 245 -10.35 -4.44 0.29
C SER A 245 -9.38 -4.54 -0.91
N HIS A 246 -9.38 -3.52 -1.76
CA HIS A 246 -8.52 -3.47 -2.95
C HIS A 246 -7.10 -2.96 -2.64
N LEU A 247 -6.92 -2.20 -1.56
CA LEU A 247 -5.58 -1.79 -1.13
C LEU A 247 -4.94 -2.92 -0.31
N PRO A 248 -3.70 -3.34 -0.62
CA PRO A 248 -3.05 -4.46 0.04
C PRO A 248 -2.81 -4.21 1.54
N ALA A 249 -2.60 -2.95 1.93
CA ALA A 249 -2.39 -2.54 3.31
C ALA A 249 -3.68 -2.43 4.15
N ILE A 250 -4.87 -2.58 3.55
CA ILE A 250 -6.16 -2.48 4.25
C ILE A 250 -6.77 -3.88 4.41
N GLY A 251 -7.46 -4.15 5.51
CA GLY A 251 -8.01 -5.47 5.83
C GLY A 251 -6.93 -6.40 6.41
N ASP A 252 -6.95 -7.68 6.03
CA ASP A 252 -5.90 -8.63 6.42
C ASP A 252 -4.64 -8.41 5.57
N ALA A 253 -3.84 -7.42 5.97
CA ALA A 253 -2.56 -7.10 5.35
C ALA A 253 -1.45 -8.09 5.75
N ASP A 254 -1.56 -8.72 6.92
CA ASP A 254 -0.59 -9.70 7.42
C ASP A 254 -0.57 -10.94 6.51
N ALA A 255 -1.73 -11.40 6.03
CA ALA A 255 -1.82 -12.50 5.06
C ALA A 255 -1.13 -12.16 3.73
N VAL A 256 -1.31 -10.93 3.22
CA VAL A 256 -0.62 -10.47 2.00
C VAL A 256 0.89 -10.48 2.22
N VAL A 257 1.37 -9.85 3.31
CA VAL A 257 2.79 -9.79 3.65
C VAL A 257 3.39 -11.19 3.81
N ALA A 258 2.68 -12.12 4.47
CA ALA A 258 3.16 -13.48 4.67
C ALA A 258 3.42 -14.20 3.35
N GLU A 259 2.47 -14.12 2.41
CA GLU A 259 2.61 -14.77 1.09
C GLU A 259 3.70 -14.13 0.23
N VAL A 260 3.76 -12.80 0.20
CA VAL A 260 4.84 -12.07 -0.49
C VAL A 260 6.19 -12.52 0.05
N ARG A 261 6.38 -12.47 1.37
CA ARG A 261 7.67 -12.84 2.00
C ARG A 261 8.03 -14.30 1.76
N ARG A 262 7.08 -15.22 1.89
CA ARG A 262 7.27 -16.65 1.60
C ARG A 262 7.77 -16.84 0.17
N PHE A 263 7.13 -16.19 -0.80
CA PHE A 263 7.50 -16.27 -2.21
C PHE A 263 8.87 -15.65 -2.51
N LEU A 264 9.19 -14.53 -1.85
CA LEU A 264 10.51 -13.90 -1.94
C LEU A 264 11.62 -14.73 -1.25
N GLY A 265 11.28 -15.78 -0.50
CA GLY A 265 12.23 -16.62 0.23
C GLY A 265 12.73 -15.98 1.52
N LEU A 266 11.93 -15.07 2.09
CA LEU A 266 12.22 -14.34 3.31
C LEU A 266 11.59 -15.04 4.52
N PRO A 267 12.20 -14.96 5.72
CA PRO A 267 11.56 -15.42 6.94
C PRO A 267 10.32 -14.59 7.25
N ALA A 268 9.45 -15.11 8.12
CA ALA A 268 8.38 -14.31 8.72
C ALA A 268 8.92 -12.99 9.30
N VAL A 269 8.11 -11.94 9.24
CA VAL A 269 8.47 -10.60 9.71
C VAL A 269 9.00 -10.69 11.14
N ARG A 270 10.21 -10.18 11.37
CA ARG A 270 10.71 -9.98 12.73
C ARG A 270 10.01 -8.74 13.26
N ARG A 271 9.07 -8.94 14.18
CA ARG A 271 8.49 -7.84 14.93
C ARG A 271 9.55 -7.37 15.94
N ASP A 272 10.54 -6.59 15.47
CA ASP A 272 11.52 -5.95 16.34
C ASP A 272 10.81 -4.88 17.19
N VAL A 273 10.33 -5.31 18.37
CA VAL A 273 9.74 -4.52 19.50
C VAL A 273 8.31 -3.98 19.21
N PRO A 274 7.34 -4.24 20.12
CA PRO A 274 6.17 -5.07 19.86
C PRO A 274 4.95 -4.29 19.35
N SER A 275 4.02 -5.03 18.72
CA SER A 275 2.61 -4.66 18.51
C SER A 275 1.83 -4.54 19.83
N GLY A 276 2.48 -4.05 20.87
CA GLY A 276 2.00 -3.98 22.25
C GLY A 276 2.65 -2.83 23.00
N LEU A 277 2.13 -2.58 24.20
CA LEU A 277 2.67 -1.60 25.11
C LEU A 277 4.08 -2.02 25.54
N THR A 278 5.00 -1.06 25.73
CA THR A 278 6.25 -1.37 26.46
C THR A 278 5.88 -1.90 27.85
N ALA A 279 6.77 -2.64 28.52
CA ALA A 279 6.51 -3.11 29.90
C ALA A 279 5.99 -1.98 30.79
N ARG A 280 6.61 -0.80 30.66
CA ARG A 280 6.19 0.40 31.40
C ARG A 280 4.82 0.93 31.01
N GLN A 281 4.48 0.90 29.72
CA GLN A 281 3.16 1.29 29.26
C GLN A 281 2.09 0.26 29.65
N ALA A 282 2.43 -1.04 29.69
CA ALA A 282 1.53 -2.10 30.13
C ALA A 282 1.19 -1.93 31.62
N GLU A 283 2.18 -1.64 32.47
CA GLU A 283 1.97 -1.26 33.88
C GLU A 283 1.03 -0.06 34.03
N VAL A 284 1.25 1.00 33.23
CA VAL A 284 0.36 2.17 33.25
C VAL A 284 -1.06 1.81 32.78
N ALA A 285 -1.22 0.99 31.74
CA ALA A 285 -2.53 0.55 31.26
C ALA A 285 -3.27 -0.34 32.27
N ALA A 286 -2.54 -1.18 33.02
CA ALA A 286 -3.08 -1.99 34.10
C ALA A 286 -3.67 -1.12 35.22
N LEU A 287 -2.90 -0.14 35.69
CA LEU A 287 -3.34 0.78 36.74
C LEU A 287 -4.48 1.71 36.27
N VAL A 288 -4.50 2.05 34.98
CA VAL A 288 -5.63 2.74 34.35
C VAL A 288 -6.90 1.88 34.38
N ALA A 289 -6.78 0.57 34.12
CA ALA A 289 -7.90 -0.38 34.17
C ALA A 289 -8.43 -0.59 35.60
N GLU A 290 -7.57 -0.47 36.61
CA GLU A 290 -7.95 -0.41 38.03
C GLU A 290 -8.64 0.91 38.43
N GLY A 291 -8.73 1.89 37.53
CA GLY A 291 -9.40 3.17 37.76
C GLY A 291 -8.55 4.23 38.46
N LEU A 292 -7.24 4.02 38.59
CA LEU A 292 -6.37 4.97 39.29
C LEU A 292 -6.18 6.27 38.48
N PRO A 293 -6.10 7.44 39.14
CA PRO A 293 -5.69 8.70 38.52
C PRO A 293 -4.16 8.76 38.28
N ASN A 294 -3.71 9.70 37.42
CA ASN A 294 -2.29 9.80 37.03
C ASN A 294 -1.35 10.01 38.22
N ARG A 295 -1.78 10.75 39.24
CA ARG A 295 -1.02 10.96 40.47
C ARG A 295 -0.74 9.65 41.21
N GLU A 296 -1.74 8.81 41.41
CA GLU A 296 -1.58 7.53 42.10
C GLU A 296 -0.78 6.53 41.27
N ILE A 297 -0.94 6.55 39.95
CA ILE A 297 -0.08 5.78 39.02
C ILE A 297 1.38 6.21 39.20
N ALA A 298 1.63 7.51 39.26
CA ALA A 298 2.97 8.06 39.41
C ALA A 298 3.61 7.64 40.74
N GLU A 299 2.86 7.69 41.84
CA GLU A 299 3.28 7.21 43.16
C GLU A 299 3.59 5.71 43.14
N ARG A 300 2.71 4.86 42.60
CA ARG A 300 2.92 3.40 42.53
C ARG A 300 4.13 3.02 41.68
N LEU A 301 4.37 3.77 40.62
CA LEU A 301 5.43 3.47 39.66
C LEU A 301 6.75 4.20 39.98
N GLY A 302 6.79 5.11 40.95
CA GLY A 302 7.98 5.90 41.27
C GLY A 302 8.39 6.86 40.14
N ILE A 303 7.41 7.45 39.45
CA ILE A 303 7.61 8.44 38.37
C ILE A 303 6.89 9.74 38.70
N THR A 304 7.06 10.77 37.88
CA THR A 304 6.29 12.01 38.02
C THR A 304 4.89 11.88 37.42
N GLU A 305 3.93 12.64 37.92
CA GLU A 305 2.56 12.69 37.38
C GLU A 305 2.53 13.03 35.88
N ARG A 306 3.37 13.99 35.45
CA ARG A 306 3.56 14.33 34.03
C ARG A 306 4.07 13.15 33.21
N SER A 307 4.91 12.28 33.78
CA SER A 307 5.39 11.08 33.10
C SER A 307 4.28 10.04 32.94
N ALA A 308 3.46 9.83 33.97
CA ALA A 308 2.28 8.95 33.89
C ALA A 308 1.28 9.44 32.81
N GLU A 309 1.03 10.75 32.77
CA GLU A 309 0.22 11.38 31.71
C GLU A 309 0.81 11.14 30.31
N SER A 310 2.11 11.38 30.14
CA SER A 310 2.81 11.18 28.86
C SER A 310 2.77 9.71 28.41
N HIS A 311 2.88 8.76 29.33
CA HIS A 311 2.73 7.35 29.03
C HIS A 311 1.31 7.01 28.56
N LEU A 312 0.28 7.52 29.24
CA LEU A 312 -1.11 7.32 28.84
C LEU A 312 -1.44 7.91 27.47
N GLU A 313 -0.89 9.09 27.15
CA GLU A 313 -1.04 9.68 25.82
C GLU A 313 -0.40 8.82 24.73
N ARG A 314 0.82 8.32 24.97
CA ARG A 314 1.50 7.42 24.04
C ARG A 314 0.78 6.08 23.88
N ILE A 315 0.18 5.56 24.94
CA ILE A 315 -0.68 4.36 24.90
C ILE A 315 -1.89 4.62 24.00
N ARG A 316 -2.58 5.75 24.19
CA ARG A 316 -3.74 6.15 23.37
C ARG A 316 -3.39 6.27 21.90
N LEU A 317 -2.32 7.00 21.58
CA LEU A 317 -1.84 7.17 20.21
C LEU A 317 -1.46 5.82 19.57
N ARG A 318 -0.77 4.96 20.32
CA ARG A 318 -0.33 3.65 19.82
C ARG A 318 -1.48 2.67 19.60
N LEU A 319 -2.51 2.69 20.44
CA LEU A 319 -3.67 1.81 20.35
C LEU A 319 -4.83 2.42 19.55
N GLY A 320 -4.69 3.64 19.04
CA GLY A 320 -5.77 4.35 18.32
C GLY A 320 -6.94 4.78 19.21
N PHE A 321 -6.75 4.89 20.54
CA PHE A 321 -7.80 5.22 21.48
C PHE A 321 -7.92 6.72 21.74
N ARG A 322 -9.16 7.18 21.85
CA ARG A 322 -9.54 8.57 22.07
C ARG A 322 -9.77 8.89 23.54
N SER A 323 -9.85 7.91 24.44
CA SER A 323 -10.06 8.15 25.87
C SER A 323 -9.30 7.18 26.78
N ARG A 324 -9.09 7.59 28.04
CA ARG A 324 -8.59 6.71 29.11
C ARG A 324 -9.50 5.49 29.31
N ALA A 325 -10.81 5.68 29.22
CA ALA A 325 -11.78 4.60 29.39
C ALA A 325 -11.63 3.50 28.32
N GLN A 326 -11.26 3.86 27.09
CA GLN A 326 -10.97 2.87 26.05
C GLN A 326 -9.69 2.07 26.33
N VAL A 327 -8.66 2.70 26.90
CA VAL A 327 -7.45 2.00 27.38
C VAL A 327 -7.80 1.00 28.48
N ALA A 328 -8.62 1.40 29.45
CA ALA A 328 -9.09 0.52 30.52
C ALA A 328 -9.91 -0.66 29.97
N ALA A 329 -10.90 -0.39 29.12
CA ALA A 329 -11.76 -1.43 28.54
C ALA A 329 -10.98 -2.44 27.69
N TRP A 330 -10.02 -1.95 26.88
CA TRP A 330 -9.13 -2.80 26.10
C TRP A 330 -8.25 -3.68 26.99
N TYR A 331 -7.69 -3.14 28.06
CA TYR A 331 -6.81 -3.90 28.96
C TYR A 331 -7.57 -5.05 29.63
N VAL A 332 -8.78 -4.78 30.14
CA VAL A 332 -9.66 -5.80 30.73
C VAL A 332 -10.04 -6.87 29.70
N ALA A 333 -10.39 -6.47 28.47
CA ALA A 333 -10.78 -7.40 27.41
C ALA A 333 -9.64 -8.30 26.93
N THR A 334 -8.39 -7.84 27.03
CA THR A 334 -7.20 -8.55 26.52
C THR A 334 -6.43 -9.30 27.61
N HIS A 335 -6.71 -9.04 28.88
CA HIS A 335 -6.08 -9.67 30.06
C HIS A 335 -7.14 -10.16 31.05
N PRO A 336 -7.98 -11.15 30.66
CA PRO A 336 -8.99 -11.70 31.56
C PRO A 336 -8.31 -12.27 32.80
N THR A 337 -8.71 -11.77 33.97
CA THR A 337 -8.35 -12.35 35.27
C THR A 337 -8.85 -13.79 35.35
N LYS A 338 -7.97 -14.74 35.69
CA LYS A 338 -8.36 -16.08 36.11
C LYS A 338 -9.19 -16.05 37.38
#